data_AF-A0A318CVD5-F1
#
_entry.id   AF-A0A318CVD5-F1
#
_cell.length_a   1.000
_cell.length_b   1.000
_cell.length_c   1.000
_cell.angle_alpha   90.00
_cell.angle_beta   90.00
_cell.angle_gamma   90.00
#
_symmetry.space_group_name_H-M   'P 1'
#
loop_
_entity.id
_entity.type
_entity.pdbx_description
1 polymer ?
#
loop_
_entity_poly.entity_id
_entity_poly.type
_entity_poly.pdbx_seq_one_letter_code
_entity_poly.pdbx_strand_id
1 'polypeptide(L)'
;MKGYFTRRYRDQNPKQPVNVYVKFKNSQGNSLGMPLEGITVGVVEPLFGNRVVISNNYPYKKVDAFTIRFDVTVPKDGEVKVKYRIRVGM
;
A
#
# COMPACT_ATOMS: atom_id res chain seq x y z
N MET A 1 33.55 -28.85 20.97
CA MET A 1 32.46 -29.39 20.12
C MET A 1 31.54 -28.22 19.76
N LYS A 2 31.62 -27.69 18.52
CA LYS A 2 30.79 -26.54 18.08
C LYS A 2 29.39 -27.06 17.76
N GLY A 3 28.42 -26.76 18.63
CA GLY A 3 27.02 -27.10 18.40
C GLY A 3 26.44 -26.21 17.32
N TYR A 4 26.13 -26.79 16.16
CA TYR A 4 25.40 -26.11 15.10
C TYR A 4 23.94 -25.98 15.56
N PHE A 5 23.50 -24.77 15.88
CA PHE A 5 22.09 -24.46 16.08
C PHE A 5 21.37 -24.50 14.73
N THR A 6 20.81 -25.65 14.35
CA THR A 6 19.80 -25.68 13.27
C THR A 6 18.47 -25.24 13.88
N ARG A 7 18.20 -23.93 13.86
CA ARG A 7 16.83 -23.42 14.08
C ARG A 7 15.99 -23.97 12.94
N ARG A 8 15.21 -25.03 13.18
CA ARG A 8 14.18 -25.45 12.25
C ARG A 8 13.25 -24.25 12.07
N TYR A 9 13.18 -23.72 10.85
CA TYR A 9 12.18 -22.73 10.45
C TYR A 9 10.82 -23.40 10.72
N ARG A 10 10.25 -23.16 11.89
CA ARG A 10 8.86 -23.52 12.15
C ARG A 10 8.05 -22.54 11.31
N ASP A 11 7.13 -23.05 10.51
CA ASP A 11 6.04 -22.34 9.83
C ASP A 11 5.06 -21.62 10.80
N GLN A 12 5.54 -21.21 11.97
CA GLN A 12 4.76 -20.74 13.11
C GLN A 12 4.40 -19.26 13.05
N ASN A 13 4.82 -18.52 12.02
CA ASN A 13 4.36 -17.15 11.84
C ASN A 13 3.31 -17.08 10.72
N PRO A 14 2.02 -17.30 11.04
CA PRO A 14 0.97 -17.23 10.04
C PRO A 14 1.00 -15.85 9.38
N LYS A 15 0.83 -15.83 8.06
CA LYS A 15 0.94 -14.59 7.28
C LYS A 15 -0.02 -13.53 7.82
N GLN A 16 0.51 -12.48 8.44
CA GLN A 16 -0.32 -11.49 9.10
C GLN A 16 -0.96 -10.55 8.07
N PRO A 17 -2.29 -10.36 8.12
CA PRO A 17 -2.95 -9.35 7.31
C PRO A 17 -2.70 -7.95 7.87
N VAL A 18 -2.28 -7.02 7.02
CA VAL A 18 -2.09 -5.60 7.37
C VAL A 18 -3.06 -4.75 6.56
N ASN A 19 -3.78 -3.85 7.22
CA ASN A 19 -4.63 -2.86 6.56
C ASN A 19 -3.86 -1.56 6.36
N VAL A 20 -3.83 -1.04 5.14
CA VAL A 20 -3.19 0.23 4.82
C VAL A 20 -4.25 1.25 4.41
N TYR A 21 -4.09 2.46 4.93
CA TYR A 21 -4.99 3.60 4.70
C TYR A 21 -4.17 4.79 4.21
N VAL A 22 -4.42 5.21 2.97
CA VAL A 22 -3.84 6.44 2.45
C VAL A 22 -4.95 7.45 2.23
N LYS A 23 -4.81 8.63 2.83
CA LYS A 23 -5.79 9.70 2.82
C LYS A 23 -5.23 10.88 2.03
N PHE A 24 -5.92 11.25 0.96
CA PHE A 24 -5.61 12.45 0.19
C PHE A 24 -6.75 13.45 0.30
N LYS A 25 -6.39 14.71 0.56
CA LYS A 25 -7.30 15.84 0.59
C LYS A 25 -6.79 16.87 -0.41
N ASN A 26 -7.58 17.21 -1.43
CA ASN A 26 -7.26 18.27 -2.39
C ASN A 26 -7.97 19.56 -1.92
N SER A 27 -7.29 20.47 -1.21
CA SER A 27 -7.93 21.68 -0.65
C SER A 27 -6.99 22.89 -0.61
N GLN A 28 -7.51 24.11 -0.77
CA GLN A 28 -6.76 25.38 -0.72
C GLN A 28 -5.90 25.53 0.55
N GLY A 29 -6.37 24.98 1.68
CA GLY A 29 -5.70 25.07 2.97
C GLY A 29 -4.66 23.99 3.25
N ASN A 30 -4.37 23.08 2.32
CA ASN A 30 -3.19 22.22 2.43
C ASN A 30 -2.02 22.96 1.74
N SER A 31 -0.83 22.98 2.32
CA SER A 31 0.30 23.73 1.76
C SER A 31 0.88 23.10 0.46
N LEU A 32 0.06 22.40 -0.35
CA LEU A 32 0.46 21.75 -1.61
C LEU A 32 0.28 22.67 -2.84
N GLY A 33 -0.20 23.90 -2.66
CA GLY A 33 -0.43 24.87 -3.74
C GLY A 33 -1.91 25.01 -4.13
N MET A 34 -2.20 25.66 -5.25
CA MET A 34 -3.58 25.92 -5.70
C MET A 34 -4.34 24.58 -5.88
N PRO A 35 -5.59 24.45 -5.37
CA PRO A 35 -6.42 23.30 -5.70
C PRO A 35 -6.84 23.44 -7.14
N LEU A 36 -6.30 22.51 -7.92
CA LEU A 36 -6.64 22.36 -9.30
C LEU A 36 -8.03 21.71 -9.40
N GLU A 37 -8.61 21.77 -10.60
CA GLU A 37 -9.73 20.90 -10.99
C GLU A 37 -9.43 19.43 -10.63
N GLY A 38 -10.43 18.53 -10.64
CA GLY A 38 -10.27 17.15 -10.17
C GLY A 38 -8.94 16.52 -10.57
N ILE A 39 -8.07 16.25 -9.58
CA ILE A 39 -6.69 15.79 -9.81
C ILE A 39 -6.61 14.27 -9.77
N THR A 40 -5.70 13.68 -10.54
CA THR A 40 -5.37 12.25 -10.39
C THR A 40 -4.11 12.11 -9.55
N VAL A 41 -4.23 11.38 -8.43
CA VAL A 41 -3.12 11.09 -7.52
C VAL A 41 -2.66 9.65 -7.74
N GLY A 42 -1.36 9.47 -7.94
CA GLY A 42 -0.73 8.15 -8.00
C GLY A 42 -0.20 7.73 -6.63
N VAL A 43 -0.73 6.65 -6.07
CA VAL A 43 -0.18 6.01 -4.86
C VAL A 43 0.72 4.86 -5.28
N VAL A 44 2.02 4.99 -5.06
CA VAL A 44 3.02 3.97 -5.41
C VAL A 44 3.48 3.27 -4.15
N GLU A 45 3.24 1.96 -4.06
CA GLU A 45 3.57 1.15 -2.88
C GLU A 45 4.51 -0.01 -3.27
N PRO A 46 5.74 -0.01 -2.76
CA PRO A 46 6.64 -1.16 -2.84
C PRO A 46 6.20 -2.30 -1.90
N LEU A 47 5.99 -3.48 -2.47
CA LEU A 47 5.61 -4.73 -1.84
C LEU A 47 6.82 -5.69 -1.73
N PHE A 48 7.86 -5.28 -1.01
CA PHE A 48 9.05 -6.12 -0.84
C PHE A 48 8.78 -7.45 -0.14
N GLY A 49 9.51 -8.50 -0.55
CA GLY A 49 9.41 -9.84 -0.01
C GLY A 49 8.13 -10.57 -0.43
N ASN A 50 7.64 -11.48 0.40
CA ASN A 50 6.49 -12.34 0.09
C ASN A 50 5.14 -11.67 0.41
N ARG A 51 4.96 -10.41 -0.03
CA ARG A 51 3.74 -9.62 0.18
C ARG A 51 2.75 -9.82 -0.97
N VAL A 52 1.47 -10.00 -0.64
CA VAL A 52 0.40 -10.13 -1.64
C VAL A 52 -0.80 -9.27 -1.24
N VAL A 53 -1.31 -8.47 -2.16
CA VAL A 53 -2.58 -7.75 -1.95
C VAL A 53 -3.72 -8.76 -1.99
N ILE A 54 -4.55 -8.76 -0.95
CA ILE A 54 -5.69 -9.68 -0.83
C ILE A 54 -7.04 -8.98 -0.92
N SER A 55 -7.10 -7.67 -0.71
CA SER A 55 -8.28 -6.85 -1.00
C SER A 55 -7.89 -5.39 -1.22
N ASN A 56 -8.71 -4.66 -1.98
CA ASN A 56 -8.51 -3.25 -2.32
C ASN A 56 -9.85 -2.62 -2.70
N ASN A 57 -10.04 -1.33 -2.39
CA ASN A 57 -11.24 -0.58 -2.79
C ASN A 57 -11.08 0.19 -4.12
N TYR A 58 -9.84 0.40 -4.59
CA TYR A 58 -9.52 0.96 -5.90
C TYR A 58 -8.71 -0.06 -6.70
N PRO A 59 -8.89 -0.16 -8.03
CA PRO A 59 -8.03 -1.00 -8.85
C PRO A 59 -6.57 -0.54 -8.74
N TYR A 60 -5.65 -1.49 -8.75
CA TYR A 60 -4.22 -1.21 -8.82
C TYR A 60 -3.60 -1.86 -10.05
N LYS A 61 -2.47 -1.31 -10.49
CA LYS A 61 -1.61 -1.87 -11.52
C LYS A 61 -0.31 -2.32 -10.88
N LYS A 62 0.26 -3.42 -11.34
CA LYS A 62 1.68 -3.72 -11.07
C LYS A 62 2.51 -2.91 -12.06
N VAL A 63 3.39 -2.05 -11.57
CA VAL A 63 4.30 -1.28 -12.42
C VAL A 63 5.65 -1.98 -12.57
N ASP A 64 5.95 -2.92 -11.68
CA ASP A 64 7.01 -3.91 -11.78
C ASP A 64 6.65 -5.15 -10.92
N ALA A 65 7.59 -6.09 -10.74
CA ALA A 65 7.36 -7.32 -9.99
C ALA A 65 7.02 -7.11 -8.51
N PHE A 66 7.45 -5.98 -7.92
CA PHE A 66 7.33 -5.67 -6.49
C PHE A 66 6.57 -4.38 -6.21
N THR A 67 6.14 -3.60 -7.20
CA THR A 67 5.51 -2.30 -6.95
C THR A 67 4.09 -2.26 -7.51
N ILE A 68 3.13 -1.81 -6.69
CA ILE A 68 1.76 -1.51 -7.12
C ILE A 68 1.53 -0.01 -7.21
N ARG A 69 0.64 0.39 -8.12
CA ARG A 69 0.19 1.77 -8.28
C ARG A 69 -1.34 1.86 -8.29
N PHE A 70 -1.90 2.73 -7.47
CA PHE A 70 -3.29 3.16 -7.54
C PHE A 70 -3.35 4.53 -8.21
N ASP A 71 -4.14 4.66 -9.27
CA ASP A 71 -4.48 5.96 -9.87
C ASP A 71 -5.86 6.37 -9.34
N VAL A 72 -5.92 7.48 -8.59
CA VAL A 72 -7.12 7.87 -7.85
C VAL A 72 -7.49 9.31 -8.14
N THR A 73 -8.67 9.52 -8.70
CA THR A 73 -9.21 10.86 -8.93
C THR A 73 -9.74 11.46 -7.63
N VAL A 74 -9.16 12.57 -7.21
CA VAL A 74 -9.59 13.35 -6.05
C VAL A 74 -10.31 14.60 -6.58
N PRO A 75 -11.64 14.74 -6.35
CA PRO A 75 -12.35 15.93 -6.80
C PRO A 75 -11.80 17.18 -6.11
N LYS A 76 -12.06 18.35 -6.70
CA LYS A 76 -11.73 19.64 -6.08
C LYS A 76 -12.40 19.73 -4.71
N ASP A 77 -11.64 20.19 -3.70
CA ASP A 77 -12.08 20.27 -2.30
C ASP A 77 -12.54 18.92 -1.70
N GLY A 78 -12.16 17.82 -2.37
CA GLY A 78 -12.56 16.47 -2.06
C GLY A 78 -11.52 15.67 -1.27
N GLU A 79 -12.00 14.57 -0.71
CA GLU A 79 -11.20 13.62 0.05
C GLU A 79 -11.41 12.21 -0.50
N VAL A 80 -10.32 11.47 -0.68
CA VAL A 80 -10.37 10.05 -1.04
C VAL A 80 -9.52 9.21 -0.09
N LYS A 81 -10.01 8.02 0.25
CA LYS A 81 -9.33 7.03 1.10
C LYS A 81 -9.05 5.77 0.30
N VAL A 82 -7.77 5.49 0.05
CA VAL A 82 -7.33 4.21 -0.52
C VAL A 82 -7.16 3.21 0.62
N LYS A 83 -7.88 2.09 0.53
CA LYS A 83 -7.89 0.99 1.50
C LYS A 83 -7.46 -0.28 0.79
N TYR A 84 -6.38 -0.89 1.26
CA TYR A 84 -5.97 -2.21 0.78
C TYR A 84 -5.39 -3.06 1.90
N ARG A 85 -5.46 -4.36 1.70
CA ARG A 85 -5.01 -5.36 2.67
C ARG A 85 -3.88 -6.18 2.07
N ILE A 86 -2.75 -6.23 2.74
CA ILE A 86 -1.59 -7.05 2.37
C ILE A 86 -1.53 -8.27 3.28
N ARG A 87 -1.21 -9.42 2.71
CA ARG A 87 -0.76 -10.61 3.43
C ARG A 87 0.77 -10.66 3.40
N VAL A 88 1.43 -10.61 4.56
CA VAL A 88 2.89 -10.64 4.68
C VAL A 88 3.36 -12.04 5.07
N GLY A 89 4.29 -12.64 4.32
CA GLY A 89 5.01 -13.84 4.76
C GLY A 89 6.29 -13.47 5.52
N MET A 90 6.53 -14.11 6.66
CA MET A 90 7.82 -14.10 7.38
C MET A 90 8.60 -15.38 7.09
#